data_AF-A0A453I100-F1
#
_entry.id   AF-A0A453I100-F1
#
_cell.length_a   1.000
_cell.length_b   1.000
_cell.length_c   1.000
_cell.angle_alpha   90.00
_cell.angle_beta   90.00
_cell.angle_gamma   90.00
#
_symmetry.space_group_name_H-M   'P 1'
#
loop_
_entity.id
_entity.type
_entity.pdbx_description
1 polymer ?
#
loop_
_entity_poly.entity_id
_entity_poly.type
_entity_poly.pdbx_seq_one_letter_code
_entity_poly.pdbx_strand_id
1 'polypeptide(L)'
;KQGPITLDLKSSAFDPKEKVWTRFPPEGSKYTPPHSSCDFRWKDYCPQVFRTLRRLFKVDAADYMLSLCGDQALRELSSPGKSGSFFYLTSNDQYMIKTMKKAEVKIFLKMLRAYYNHVRSFENTLVTKFFGLHCVKLAGANQKKVRFVIMGNLFCSDHFIHRRFDLKGSSLGRTTDKPQTEIDEYTILKDLDLNFIFRLQKHWYQEFQR
;
A
#
# COMPACT_ATOMS: atom_id res chain seq x y z
N LYS A 1 27.43 4.46 -3.12
CA LYS A 1 27.56 4.06 -1.69
C LYS A 1 26.59 4.92 -0.87
N GLN A 2 25.46 4.37 -0.41
CA GLN A 2 24.53 5.11 0.45
C GLN A 2 25.13 5.21 1.85
N GLY A 3 25.20 6.41 2.43
CA GLY A 3 25.69 6.64 3.80
C GLY A 3 24.86 5.92 4.87
N PRO A 4 25.33 5.89 6.13
CA PRO A 4 24.68 5.17 7.22
C PRO A 4 23.18 5.50 7.32
N ILE A 5 22.35 4.47 7.51
CA ILE A 5 20.90 4.64 7.64
C ILE A 5 20.62 5.26 9.02
N THR A 6 20.31 6.55 9.08
CA THR A 6 19.75 7.15 10.30
C THR A 6 18.31 6.67 10.47
N LEU A 7 18.11 5.74 11.41
CA LEU A 7 16.80 5.17 11.74
C LEU A 7 16.05 5.96 12.83
N ASP A 8 16.72 6.90 13.49
CA ASP A 8 16.12 7.74 14.52
C ASP A 8 15.62 9.04 13.90
N LEU A 9 14.33 9.03 13.58
CA LEU A 9 13.64 10.18 13.00
C LEU A 9 13.13 11.09 14.13
N LYS A 10 13.32 12.41 13.94
CA LYS A 10 12.77 13.42 14.85
C LYS A 10 11.24 13.30 14.90
N SER A 11 10.65 13.70 16.04
CA SER A 11 9.19 13.64 16.21
C SER A 11 8.43 14.40 15.11
N SER A 12 8.99 15.50 14.63
CA SER A 12 8.45 16.32 13.53
C SER A 12 8.32 15.58 12.20
N ALA A 13 9.12 14.54 11.94
CA ALA A 13 9.02 13.74 10.70
C ALA A 13 7.67 13.00 10.59
N PHE A 14 7.02 12.76 11.72
CA PHE A 14 5.70 12.12 11.81
C PHE A 14 4.55 13.12 11.85
N ASP A 15 4.82 14.44 11.80
CA ASP A 15 3.75 15.45 11.84
C ASP A 15 3.09 15.60 10.46
N PRO A 16 1.80 15.21 10.30
CA PRO A 16 1.11 15.37 9.03
C PRO A 16 0.72 16.82 8.70
N LYS A 17 0.95 17.76 9.64
CA LYS A 17 0.64 19.19 9.49
C LYS A 17 1.62 19.91 8.59
N GLU A 18 2.68 19.26 8.12
CA GLU A 18 3.46 19.79 7.00
C GLU A 18 2.51 19.95 5.80
N LYS A 19 2.20 21.20 5.47
CA LYS A 19 1.22 21.58 4.43
C LYS A 19 1.94 21.99 3.14
N VAL A 20 3.07 21.34 2.85
CA VAL A 20 3.75 21.55 1.58
C VAL A 20 2.90 20.91 0.48
N TRP A 21 2.42 21.76 -0.42
CA TRP A 21 1.73 21.35 -1.64
C TRP A 21 2.57 21.80 -2.82
N THR A 22 3.03 20.84 -3.61
CA THR A 22 3.73 21.12 -4.86
C THR A 22 2.68 21.33 -5.94
N ARG A 23 2.75 22.45 -6.66
CA ARG A 23 1.85 22.73 -7.78
C ARG A 23 2.45 22.20 -9.07
N PHE A 24 1.62 21.55 -9.88
CA PHE A 24 1.93 20.99 -11.19
C PHE A 24 1.00 21.65 -12.22
N PRO A 25 1.37 22.83 -12.75
CA PRO A 25 0.65 23.44 -13.86
C PRO A 25 1.01 22.74 -15.19
N PRO A 26 0.10 22.68 -16.18
CA PRO A 26 0.34 22.04 -17.47
C PRO A 26 1.59 22.56 -18.19
N GLU A 27 1.82 23.88 -18.13
CA GLU A 27 2.98 24.56 -18.72
C GLU A 27 4.30 24.32 -17.96
N GLY A 28 4.25 23.67 -16.80
CA GLY A 28 5.41 23.47 -15.93
C GLY A 28 5.74 24.70 -15.07
N SER A 29 6.76 24.54 -14.22
CA SER A 29 7.26 25.60 -13.34
C SER A 29 8.78 25.48 -13.16
N LYS A 30 9.38 26.38 -12.38
CA LYS A 30 10.79 26.26 -11.97
C LYS A 30 11.13 24.90 -11.32
N TYR A 31 10.15 24.24 -10.72
CA TYR A 31 10.35 23.02 -9.91
C TYR A 31 9.63 21.79 -10.47
N THR A 32 8.80 21.93 -11.50
CA THR A 32 7.98 20.84 -12.05
C THR A 32 8.01 20.87 -13.57
N PRO A 33 8.18 19.72 -14.24
CA PRO A 33 8.17 19.69 -15.70
C PRO A 33 6.78 19.99 -16.28
N PRO A 34 6.70 20.45 -17.54
CA PRO A 34 5.44 20.50 -18.29
C PRO A 34 4.80 19.12 -18.45
N HIS A 35 3.48 19.07 -18.58
CA HIS A 35 2.73 17.82 -18.73
C HIS A 35 1.37 17.99 -19.43
N SER A 36 0.81 16.90 -19.95
CA SER A 36 -0.50 16.88 -20.62
C SER A 36 -1.72 16.85 -19.68
N SER A 37 -1.51 16.63 -18.38
CA SER A 37 -2.58 16.66 -17.37
C SER A 37 -3.04 18.09 -17.06
N CYS A 38 -4.24 18.26 -16.50
CA CYS A 38 -4.71 19.55 -15.99
C CYS A 38 -3.90 20.03 -14.77
N ASP A 39 -4.04 21.29 -14.35
CA ASP A 39 -3.39 21.79 -13.13
C ASP A 39 -3.81 20.96 -11.91
N PHE A 40 -2.84 20.48 -11.16
CA PHE A 40 -3.07 19.81 -9.89
C PHE A 40 -2.03 20.18 -8.84
N ARG A 41 -2.35 19.87 -7.58
CA ARG A 41 -1.41 19.97 -6.47
C ARG A 41 -1.18 18.61 -5.86
N TRP A 42 0.08 18.31 -5.57
CA TRP A 42 0.52 17.10 -4.92
C TRP A 42 0.93 17.38 -3.48
N LYS A 43 0.59 16.48 -2.57
CA LYS A 43 1.09 16.46 -1.20
C LYS A 43 1.60 15.08 -0.84
N ASP A 44 2.83 15.03 -0.32
CA ASP A 44 3.39 13.89 0.38
C ASP A 44 3.11 14.01 1.88
N TYR A 45 2.70 12.92 2.52
CA TYR A 45 2.59 12.87 3.98
C TYR A 45 3.85 12.22 4.55
N CYS A 46 4.48 12.87 5.53
CA CYS A 46 5.64 12.34 6.27
C CYS A 46 6.75 11.75 5.36
N PRO A 47 7.23 12.48 4.35
CA PRO A 47 8.10 11.93 3.29
C PRO A 47 9.39 11.30 3.82
N GLN A 48 9.95 11.84 4.91
CA GLN A 48 11.15 11.28 5.55
C GLN A 48 10.90 9.89 6.17
N VAL A 49 9.71 9.67 6.75
CA VAL A 49 9.32 8.38 7.32
C VAL A 49 9.24 7.34 6.21
N PHE A 50 8.54 7.64 5.12
CA PHE A 50 8.40 6.73 3.99
C PHE A 50 9.70 6.51 3.19
N ARG A 51 10.59 7.50 3.14
CA ARG A 51 11.95 7.30 2.63
C ARG A 51 12.70 6.27 3.47
N THR A 52 12.56 6.32 4.79
CA THR A 52 13.26 5.41 5.70
C THR A 52 12.64 4.01 5.69
N LEU A 53 11.30 3.91 5.62
CA LEU A 53 10.60 2.64 5.41
C LEU A 53 11.04 1.94 4.12
N ARG A 54 11.14 2.67 2.99
CA ARG A 54 11.67 2.11 1.73
C ARG A 54 13.07 1.54 1.90
N ARG A 55 13.97 2.23 2.62
CA ARG A 55 15.32 1.71 2.92
C ARG A 55 15.27 0.45 3.79
N LEU A 56 14.43 0.42 4.83
CA LEU A 56 14.23 -0.76 5.69
C LEU A 56 13.73 -1.96 4.88
N PHE A 57 12.86 -1.72 3.90
CA PHE A 57 12.37 -2.75 2.98
C PHE A 57 13.31 -3.05 1.81
N LYS A 58 14.54 -2.48 1.80
CA LYS A 58 15.55 -2.70 0.76
C LYS A 58 15.07 -2.30 -0.64
N VAL A 59 14.20 -1.28 -0.72
CA VAL A 59 13.70 -0.70 -1.97
C VAL A 59 14.65 0.38 -2.45
N ASP A 60 15.19 0.21 -3.67
CA ASP A 60 15.96 1.27 -4.32
C ASP A 60 15.05 2.41 -4.80
N ALA A 61 15.54 3.64 -4.66
CA ALA A 61 14.75 4.82 -4.97
C ALA A 61 14.53 5.00 -6.48
N ALA A 62 15.52 4.67 -7.31
CA ALA A 62 15.39 4.77 -8.77
C ALA A 62 14.41 3.71 -9.28
N ASP A 63 14.56 2.46 -8.85
CA ASP A 63 13.67 1.36 -9.24
C ASP A 63 12.22 1.62 -8.81
N TYR A 64 12.03 2.18 -7.60
CA TYR A 64 10.71 2.60 -7.11
C TYR A 64 10.07 3.65 -8.03
N MET A 65 10.84 4.68 -8.43
CA MET A 65 10.35 5.74 -9.31
C MET A 65 10.07 5.22 -10.72
N LEU A 66 10.92 4.36 -11.27
CA LEU A 66 10.70 3.74 -12.58
C LEU A 66 9.44 2.86 -12.59
N SER A 67 9.21 2.10 -11.51
CA SER A 67 8.03 1.24 -11.40
C SER A 67 6.70 2.01 -11.35
N LEU A 68 6.71 3.20 -10.72
CA LEU A 68 5.49 4.00 -10.50
C LEU A 68 5.26 5.09 -11.54
N CYS A 69 6.34 5.63 -12.11
CA CYS A 69 6.33 6.82 -12.96
C CYS A 69 7.03 6.60 -14.30
N GLY A 70 7.43 5.37 -14.62
CA GLY A 70 7.91 5.02 -15.95
C GLY A 70 6.80 5.14 -17.01
N ASP A 71 7.16 4.89 -18.27
CA ASP A 71 6.26 5.08 -19.42
C ASP A 71 5.12 4.06 -19.50
N GLN A 72 5.16 3.02 -18.65
CA GLN A 72 4.15 1.97 -18.62
C GLN A 72 2.94 2.42 -17.77
N ALA A 73 1.74 2.25 -18.33
CA ALA A 73 0.52 2.59 -17.63
C ALA A 73 0.29 1.69 -16.40
N LEU A 74 -0.28 2.29 -15.35
CA LEU A 74 -0.75 1.55 -14.19
C LEU A 74 -1.98 0.72 -14.57
N ARG A 75 -2.03 -0.54 -14.13
CA ARG A 75 -3.16 -1.42 -14.38
C ARG A 75 -4.22 -1.20 -13.31
N GLU A 76 -5.41 -0.77 -13.69
CA GLU A 76 -6.53 -0.66 -12.76
C GLU A 76 -7.07 -2.04 -12.40
N LEU A 77 -7.19 -2.30 -11.11
CA LEU A 77 -7.84 -3.49 -10.58
C LEU A 77 -9.22 -3.06 -10.06
N SER A 78 -10.26 -3.54 -10.73
CA SER A 78 -11.62 -3.43 -10.23
C SER A 78 -11.71 -4.23 -8.92
N SER A 79 -11.89 -3.53 -7.80
CA SER A 79 -12.16 -4.22 -6.54
C SER A 79 -13.67 -4.31 -6.35
N PRO A 80 -14.28 -5.52 -6.33
CA PRO A 80 -15.67 -5.71 -5.95
C PRO A 80 -15.90 -5.52 -4.42
N GLY A 81 -14.90 -5.00 -3.69
CA GLY A 81 -14.93 -4.90 -2.24
C GLY A 81 -15.90 -3.83 -1.73
N LYS A 82 -16.50 -4.07 -0.55
CA LYS A 82 -17.45 -3.16 0.13
C LYS A 82 -16.93 -1.72 0.34
N SER A 83 -15.62 -1.48 0.29
CA SER A 83 -15.03 -0.16 0.57
C SER A 83 -15.23 0.87 -0.54
N GLY A 84 -15.45 0.42 -1.79
CA GLY A 84 -15.50 1.29 -2.97
C GLY A 84 -14.16 1.98 -3.29
N SER A 85 -13.05 1.37 -2.87
CA SER A 85 -11.69 1.89 -3.15
C SER A 85 -11.18 1.36 -4.48
N PHE A 86 -10.58 2.24 -5.28
CA PHE A 86 -9.82 1.86 -6.47
C PHE A 86 -8.44 1.34 -6.10
N PHE A 87 -7.99 0.35 -6.85
CA PHE A 87 -6.67 -0.23 -6.77
C PHE A 87 -5.99 -0.12 -8.13
N TYR A 88 -4.70 0.18 -8.11
CA TYR A 88 -3.85 0.13 -9.29
C TYR A 88 -2.62 -0.73 -8.98
N LEU A 89 -2.07 -1.35 -10.01
CA LEU A 89 -0.89 -2.22 -9.93
C LEU A 89 0.16 -1.71 -10.92
N THR A 90 1.42 -1.69 -10.50
CA THR A 90 2.53 -1.36 -11.40
C THR A 90 2.69 -2.44 -12.47
N SER A 91 3.27 -2.08 -13.61
CA SER A 91 3.45 -3.01 -14.74
C SER A 91 4.33 -4.21 -14.38
N ASN A 92 5.27 -4.03 -13.46
CA ASN A 92 6.16 -5.07 -12.92
C ASN A 92 5.62 -5.77 -11.67
N ASP A 93 4.35 -5.55 -11.31
CA ASP A 93 3.67 -6.18 -10.17
C ASP A 93 4.24 -5.93 -8.78
N GLN A 94 5.27 -5.11 -8.62
CA GLN A 94 5.90 -4.89 -7.32
C GLN A 94 5.04 -4.09 -6.35
N TYR A 95 4.29 -3.10 -6.85
CA TYR A 95 3.59 -2.13 -6.02
C TYR A 95 2.11 -2.03 -6.37
N MET A 96 1.29 -1.91 -5.33
CA MET A 96 -0.13 -1.57 -5.42
C MET A 96 -0.36 -0.14 -4.93
N ILE A 97 -1.24 0.57 -5.62
CA ILE A 97 -1.74 1.88 -5.20
C ILE A 97 -3.19 1.70 -4.80
N LYS A 98 -3.53 2.07 -3.56
CA LYS A 98 -4.90 1.98 -3.05
C LYS A 98 -5.42 3.34 -2.68
N THR A 99 -6.56 3.73 -3.23
CA THR A 99 -7.26 4.95 -2.81
C THR A 99 -7.82 4.82 -1.40
N MET A 100 -7.76 5.90 -0.62
CA MET A 100 -8.19 5.94 0.78
C MET A 100 -9.12 7.13 1.05
N LYS A 101 -10.12 6.90 1.90
CA LYS A 101 -10.99 7.94 2.43
C LYS A 101 -10.20 8.83 3.39
N LYS A 102 -10.66 10.08 3.56
CA LYS A 102 -10.03 11.04 4.49
C LYS A 102 -9.93 10.50 5.92
N ALA A 103 -10.93 9.74 6.37
CA ALA A 103 -10.97 9.13 7.71
C ALA A 103 -9.88 8.06 7.87
N GLU A 104 -9.71 7.18 6.88
CA GLU A 104 -8.66 6.14 6.87
C GLU A 104 -7.27 6.76 6.92
N VAL A 105 -7.03 7.82 6.13
CA VAL A 105 -5.76 8.57 6.17
C VAL A 105 -5.48 9.15 7.57
N LYS A 106 -6.50 9.68 8.26
CA LYS A 106 -6.32 10.18 9.63
C LYS A 106 -5.91 9.06 10.59
N ILE A 107 -6.51 7.88 10.49
CA ILE A 107 -6.18 6.72 11.32
C ILE A 107 -4.75 6.24 10.99
N PHE A 108 -4.44 6.10 9.71
CA PHE A 108 -3.11 5.71 9.24
C PHE A 108 -2.01 6.61 9.82
N LEU A 109 -2.20 7.93 9.77
CA LEU A 109 -1.24 8.90 10.30
C LEU A 109 -1.10 8.82 11.83
N LYS A 110 -2.19 8.50 12.56
CA LYS A 110 -2.12 8.28 14.01
C LYS A 110 -1.29 7.04 14.36
N MET A 111 -1.41 5.96 13.57
CA MET A 111 -0.66 4.72 13.79
C MET A 111 0.76 4.73 13.20
N LEU A 112 1.11 5.70 12.34
CA LEU A 112 2.35 5.69 11.56
C LEU A 112 3.62 5.51 12.41
N ARG A 113 3.68 6.13 13.59
CA ARG A 113 4.82 5.97 14.50
C ARG A 113 4.93 4.55 15.07
N ALA A 114 3.81 3.98 15.50
CA ALA A 114 3.78 2.61 15.99
C ALA A 114 4.14 1.61 14.87
N TYR A 115 3.60 1.82 13.67
CA TYR A 115 3.92 1.04 12.48
C TYR A 115 5.43 1.12 12.15
N TYR A 116 6.01 2.31 12.14
CA TYR A 116 7.44 2.50 11.89
C TYR A 116 8.31 1.74 12.89
N ASN A 117 7.99 1.84 14.18
CA ASN A 117 8.72 1.12 15.23
C ASN A 117 8.57 -0.39 15.08
N HIS A 118 7.38 -0.89 14.73
CA HIS A 118 7.15 -2.30 14.48
C HIS A 118 8.00 -2.82 13.32
N VAL A 119 7.97 -2.15 12.16
CA VAL A 119 8.79 -2.53 10.99
C VAL A 119 10.28 -2.51 11.34
N ARG A 120 10.73 -1.55 12.14
CA ARG A 120 12.13 -1.46 12.58
C ARG A 120 12.52 -2.62 13.49
N SER A 121 11.63 -3.08 14.36
CA SER A 121 11.89 -4.17 15.31
C SER A 121 11.75 -5.56 14.68
N PHE A 122 10.98 -5.70 13.59
CA PHE A 122 10.62 -7.00 13.01
C PHE A 122 10.86 -7.02 11.50
N GLU A 123 12.05 -7.46 11.08
CA GLU A 123 12.44 -7.55 9.65
C GLU A 123 11.48 -8.46 8.84
N ASN A 124 10.99 -9.54 9.46
CA ASN A 124 10.08 -10.51 8.86
C ASN A 124 8.60 -10.23 9.15
N THR A 125 8.21 -8.96 9.31
CA THR A 125 6.81 -8.63 9.58
C THR A 125 5.88 -9.06 8.44
N LEU A 126 4.74 -9.66 8.81
CA LEU A 126 3.64 -9.97 7.89
C LEU A 126 2.70 -8.77 7.65
N VAL A 127 2.91 -7.65 8.36
CA VAL A 127 2.11 -6.44 8.15
C VAL A 127 2.45 -5.85 6.79
N THR A 128 1.44 -5.33 6.09
CA THR A 128 1.60 -4.68 4.79
C THR A 128 2.75 -3.67 4.80
N LYS A 129 3.62 -3.77 3.79
CA LYS A 129 4.72 -2.83 3.56
C LYS A 129 4.17 -1.58 2.88
N PHE A 130 4.24 -0.43 3.55
CA PHE A 130 3.80 0.86 3.02
C PHE A 130 5.00 1.71 2.58
N PHE A 131 4.95 2.23 1.36
CA PHE A 131 6.06 2.93 0.72
C PHE A 131 5.83 4.43 0.51
N GLY A 132 4.58 4.87 0.59
CA GLY A 132 4.22 6.27 0.45
C GLY A 132 2.75 6.53 0.74
N LEU A 133 2.45 7.73 1.21
CA LEU A 133 1.08 8.22 1.40
C LEU A 133 0.98 9.60 0.77
N HIS A 134 0.04 9.75 -0.15
CA HIS A 134 -0.02 10.92 -1.02
C HIS A 134 -1.45 11.47 -1.13
N CYS A 135 -1.55 12.73 -1.52
CA CYS A 135 -2.82 13.34 -1.91
C CYS A 135 -2.64 14.21 -3.14
N VAL A 136 -3.48 13.97 -4.15
CA VAL A 136 -3.64 14.82 -5.32
C VAL A 136 -4.90 15.65 -5.15
N LYS A 137 -4.78 16.95 -5.40
CA LYS A 137 -5.88 17.90 -5.45
C LYS A 137 -5.95 18.49 -6.85
N LEU A 138 -7.00 18.14 -7.58
CA LEU A 138 -7.25 18.71 -8.91
C LEU A 138 -7.66 20.19 -8.79
N ALA A 139 -7.19 21.04 -9.71
CA ALA A 139 -7.66 22.41 -9.84
C ALA A 139 -9.07 22.45 -10.48
N GLY A 140 -9.81 23.55 -10.28
CA GLY A 140 -11.18 23.74 -10.78
C GLY A 140 -12.26 23.84 -9.69
N ALA A 141 -13.51 24.01 -10.12
CA ALA A 141 -14.65 24.33 -9.23
C ALA A 141 -14.90 23.28 -8.13
N ASN A 142 -14.64 22.00 -8.42
CA ASN A 142 -14.95 20.88 -7.51
C ASN A 142 -13.76 20.34 -6.70
N GLN A 143 -12.61 21.05 -6.64
CA GLN A 143 -11.40 20.79 -5.83
C GLN A 143 -11.27 19.39 -5.18
N LYS A 144 -11.38 18.33 -5.99
CA LYS A 144 -11.51 16.96 -5.51
C LYS A 144 -10.15 16.49 -5.01
N LYS A 145 -10.13 15.95 -3.79
CA LYS A 145 -8.93 15.39 -3.17
C LYS A 145 -8.96 13.88 -3.25
N VAL A 146 -8.07 13.31 -4.04
CA VAL A 146 -7.78 11.88 -4.06
C VAL A 146 -6.63 11.63 -3.10
N ARG A 147 -6.78 10.64 -2.22
CA ARG A 147 -5.72 10.20 -1.31
C ARG A 147 -5.45 8.74 -1.59
N PHE A 148 -4.19 8.35 -1.54
CA PHE A 148 -3.82 6.97 -1.79
C PHE A 148 -2.55 6.61 -1.07
N VAL A 149 -2.42 5.33 -0.78
CA VAL A 149 -1.23 4.72 -0.21
C VAL A 149 -0.59 3.83 -1.28
N ILE A 150 0.75 3.83 -1.31
CA ILE A 150 1.54 2.90 -2.11
C ILE A 150 2.00 1.80 -1.17
N MET A 151 1.74 0.54 -1.54
CA MET A 151 2.02 -0.63 -0.73
C MET A 151 2.60 -1.77 -1.57
N GLY A 152 3.28 -2.72 -0.93
CA GLY A 152 3.79 -3.91 -1.61
C GLY A 152 2.67 -4.82 -2.08
N ASN A 153 2.83 -5.37 -3.29
CA ASN A 153 1.99 -6.45 -3.75
C ASN A 153 2.44 -7.77 -3.11
N LEU A 154 1.58 -8.39 -2.30
CA LEU A 154 1.87 -9.69 -1.68
C LEU A 154 2.02 -10.81 -2.72
N PHE A 155 1.37 -10.68 -3.87
CA PHE A 155 1.36 -11.68 -4.92
C PHE A 155 2.48 -11.50 -5.95
N CYS A 156 3.39 -10.54 -5.74
CA CYS A 156 4.62 -10.43 -6.53
C CYS A 156 5.58 -11.55 -6.13
N SER A 157 5.62 -12.62 -6.92
CA SER A 157 6.33 -13.86 -6.60
C SER A 157 6.94 -14.45 -7.87
N ASP A 158 8.17 -14.95 -7.76
CA ASP A 158 8.81 -15.74 -8.83
C ASP A 158 8.16 -17.13 -9.00
N HIS A 159 7.35 -17.54 -8.02
CA HIS A 159 6.59 -18.79 -8.04
C HIS A 159 5.14 -18.53 -8.43
N PHE A 160 4.61 -19.45 -9.23
CA PHE A 160 3.22 -19.44 -9.64
C PHE A 160 2.27 -19.67 -8.46
N ILE A 161 1.26 -18.81 -8.34
CA ILE A 161 0.28 -18.85 -7.25
C ILE A 161 -0.97 -19.58 -7.72
N HIS A 162 -1.11 -20.84 -7.30
CA HIS A 162 -2.23 -21.70 -7.70
C HIS A 162 -3.56 -21.34 -7.03
N ARG A 163 -3.54 -20.80 -5.80
CA ARG A 163 -4.73 -20.46 -5.02
C ARG A 163 -4.48 -19.25 -4.13
N ARG A 164 -5.52 -18.46 -3.87
CA ARG A 164 -5.46 -17.26 -3.01
C ARG A 164 -6.58 -17.33 -1.98
N PHE A 165 -6.29 -16.87 -0.76
CA PHE A 165 -7.24 -16.88 0.35
C PHE A 165 -7.29 -15.53 1.08
N ASP A 166 -8.50 -15.05 1.43
CA ASP A 166 -8.77 -14.00 2.43
C ASP A 166 -9.34 -14.68 3.69
N LEU A 167 -8.48 -14.90 4.68
CA LEU A 167 -8.83 -15.52 5.96
C LEU A 167 -8.94 -14.45 7.04
N LYS A 168 -10.00 -14.47 7.85
CA LYS A 168 -10.09 -13.62 9.07
C LYS A 168 -10.56 -14.36 10.33
N GLY A 169 -10.65 -15.69 10.29
CA GLY A 169 -10.98 -16.54 11.43
C GLY A 169 -12.45 -16.50 11.86
N SER A 170 -13.35 -16.11 10.94
CA SER A 170 -14.80 -16.05 11.19
C SER A 170 -15.56 -16.97 10.21
N SER A 171 -16.86 -17.17 10.41
CA SER A 171 -17.71 -17.96 9.48
C SER A 171 -18.68 -17.10 8.66
N LEU A 172 -19.19 -16.01 9.21
CA LEU A 172 -20.20 -15.17 8.53
C LEU A 172 -19.64 -14.51 7.26
N GLY A 173 -20.22 -14.83 6.10
CA GLY A 173 -19.82 -14.29 4.81
C GLY A 173 -18.47 -14.82 4.30
N ARG A 174 -18.03 -15.99 4.81
CA ARG A 174 -16.72 -16.60 4.54
C ARG A 174 -16.72 -17.78 3.59
N THR A 175 -17.66 -17.80 2.66
CA THR A 175 -17.68 -18.70 1.51
C THR A 175 -17.57 -17.87 0.23
N THR A 176 -16.98 -18.47 -0.80
CA THR A 176 -16.97 -17.89 -2.14
C THR A 176 -18.23 -18.29 -2.89
N ASP A 177 -18.91 -17.33 -3.53
CA ASP A 177 -20.19 -17.56 -4.20
C ASP A 177 -20.03 -18.16 -5.62
N LYS A 178 -18.79 -18.43 -6.06
CA LYS A 178 -18.51 -19.01 -7.38
C LYS A 178 -18.61 -20.54 -7.34
N PRO A 179 -19.22 -21.17 -8.36
CA PRO A 179 -19.21 -22.63 -8.49
C PRO A 179 -17.79 -23.14 -8.75
N GLN A 180 -17.52 -24.40 -8.36
CA GLN A 180 -16.18 -25.02 -8.44
C GLN A 180 -15.57 -24.98 -9.86
N THR A 181 -16.40 -25.01 -10.90
CA THR A 181 -16.01 -24.95 -12.31
C THR A 181 -15.51 -23.57 -12.76
N GLU A 182 -15.82 -22.52 -12.01
CA GLU A 182 -15.43 -21.12 -12.29
C GLU A 182 -14.32 -20.62 -11.35
N ILE A 183 -13.80 -21.50 -10.49
CA ILE A 183 -12.66 -21.19 -9.62
C ILE A 183 -11.38 -21.26 -10.44
N ASP A 184 -10.69 -20.13 -10.52
CA ASP A 184 -9.39 -19.95 -11.16
C ASP A 184 -8.33 -19.49 -10.14
N GLU A 185 -7.09 -19.35 -10.60
CA GLU A 185 -5.93 -18.89 -9.80
C GLU A 185 -6.06 -17.45 -9.24
N TYR A 186 -7.00 -16.66 -9.79
CA TYR A 186 -7.26 -15.28 -9.36
C TYR A 186 -8.44 -15.17 -8.39
N THR A 187 -9.21 -16.25 -8.23
CA THR A 187 -10.35 -16.31 -7.32
C THR A 187 -9.86 -16.29 -5.88
N ILE A 188 -10.36 -15.31 -5.11
CA ILE A 188 -10.03 -15.15 -3.69
C ILE A 188 -10.99 -16.03 -2.87
N LEU A 189 -10.50 -17.18 -2.46
CA LEU A 189 -11.17 -18.10 -1.55
C LEU A 189 -11.21 -17.52 -0.13
N LYS A 190 -12.07 -18.05 0.74
CA LYS A 190 -12.29 -17.57 2.11
C LYS A 190 -12.20 -18.70 3.12
N ASP A 191 -12.49 -18.39 4.39
CA ASP A 191 -12.28 -19.29 5.52
C ASP A 191 -13.02 -20.64 5.40
N LEU A 192 -14.24 -20.67 4.86
CA LEU A 192 -15.03 -21.91 4.72
C LEU A 192 -14.72 -22.67 3.42
N ASP A 193 -14.00 -22.06 2.49
CA ASP A 193 -13.50 -22.73 1.27
C ASP A 193 -12.16 -23.45 1.55
N LEU A 194 -11.57 -23.19 2.72
CA LEU A 194 -10.27 -23.72 3.10
C LEU A 194 -10.39 -25.19 3.53
N ASN A 195 -9.94 -26.09 2.68
CA ASN A 195 -9.94 -27.54 2.92
C ASN A 195 -8.66 -28.05 3.62
N PHE A 196 -7.98 -27.19 4.38
CA PHE A 196 -6.75 -27.50 5.10
C PHE A 196 -6.95 -27.44 6.61
N ILE A 197 -6.28 -28.34 7.34
CA ILE A 197 -6.17 -28.31 8.79
C ILE A 197 -4.73 -27.92 9.15
N PHE A 198 -4.57 -26.76 9.80
CA PHE A 198 -3.26 -26.35 10.31
C PHE A 198 -3.00 -27.02 11.66
N ARG A 199 -1.86 -27.71 11.76
CA ARG A 199 -1.40 -28.29 13.03
C ARG A 199 -0.33 -27.38 13.64
N LEU A 200 -0.57 -26.94 14.86
CA LEU A 200 0.42 -26.25 15.68
C LEU A 200 1.17 -27.28 16.54
N GLN A 201 2.45 -27.01 16.82
CA GLN A 201 3.17 -27.78 17.83
C GLN A 201 2.49 -27.59 19.19
N LYS A 202 2.50 -28.65 20.02
CA LYS A 202 1.73 -28.70 21.29
C LYS A 202 1.96 -27.48 22.18
N HIS A 203 3.20 -27.00 22.27
CA HIS A 203 3.53 -25.86 23.12
C HIS A 203 2.93 -24.54 22.59
N TRP A 204 2.99 -24.26 21.28
CA TRP A 204 2.32 -23.09 20.68
C TRP A 204 0.80 -23.16 20.78
N TYR A 205 0.21 -24.35 20.66
CA TYR A 205 -1.24 -24.50 20.83
C TYR A 205 -1.67 -24.15 22.25
N GLN A 206 -0.94 -24.64 23.26
CA GLN A 206 -1.22 -24.33 24.67
C GLN A 206 -1.05 -22.84 24.99
N GLU A 207 -0.09 -22.17 24.37
CA GLU A 207 0.08 -20.72 24.50
C GLU A 207 -1.05 -19.96 23.82
N PHE A 208 -1.47 -20.36 22.62
CA PHE A 208 -2.56 -19.74 21.87
C PHE A 208 -3.94 -19.85 22.54
N GLN A 209 -4.17 -20.90 23.33
CA GLN A 209 -5.43 -21.10 24.06
C GLN A 209 -5.54 -20.29 25.36
N ARG A 210 -4.46 -19.66 25.83
CA ARG A 210 -4.48 -18.77 27.01
C ARG A 210 -4.96 -17.38 26.64
#